data_AF-A0A2I0F7Y4-F1
#
_entry.id   AF-A0A2I0F7Y4-F1
#
_cell.length_a   1.000
_cell.length_b   1.000
_cell.length_c   1.000
_cell.angle_alpha   90.00
_cell.angle_beta   90.00
_cell.angle_gamma   90.00
#
_symmetry.space_group_name_H-M   'P 1'
#
loop_
_entity.id
_entity.type
_entity.pdbx_description
1 polymer ?
#
loop_
_entity_poly.entity_id
_entity_poly.type
_entity_poly.pdbx_seq_one_letter_code
_entity_poly.pdbx_strand_id
1 'polypeptide(L)'
;MRSLNKMFSIVIFSASLVAVPLVSASPSQQVNQTPLQEIVDSLELTEDQKNEISSFIDKYQESRPVIDVEKVIELKKEQLRLITQTKLDEPKLESIIDMIQGKQKQLLMDEMRLKNNIYNVLTEGQKTKFKSSLKSLIFESN
;
A
#
# COMPACT_ATOMS: atom_id res chain seq x y z
N MET A 1 -4.05 22.39 11.58
CA MET A 1 -4.13 21.93 10.17
C MET A 1 -2.77 21.44 9.71
N ARG A 2 -2.60 20.12 9.67
CA ARG A 2 -1.67 19.35 8.81
C ARG A 2 -1.87 17.87 9.14
N SER A 3 -2.48 17.14 8.22
CA SER A 3 -2.31 15.69 8.10
C SER A 3 -2.26 15.40 6.60
N LEU A 4 -1.04 15.31 6.08
CA LEU A 4 -0.75 14.92 4.71
C LEU A 4 -0.79 13.39 4.66
N ASN A 5 -1.83 12.86 4.04
CA ASN A 5 -1.87 11.48 3.55
C ASN A 5 -0.78 11.29 2.49
N LYS A 6 0.42 10.91 2.94
CA LYS A 6 1.56 10.54 2.09
C LYS A 6 1.34 9.14 1.50
N MET A 7 0.49 9.05 0.48
CA MET A 7 0.66 8.04 -0.58
C MET A 7 0.36 8.58 -1.99
N PHE A 8 0.06 9.87 -2.13
CA PHE A 8 -0.07 10.53 -3.43
C PHE A 8 0.91 11.71 -3.54
N SER A 9 2.17 11.50 -3.19
CA SER A 9 3.21 12.47 -3.53
C SER A 9 3.51 12.38 -5.02
N ILE A 10 2.90 13.31 -5.75
CA ILE A 10 3.50 13.97 -6.90
C ILE A 10 4.92 14.39 -6.46
N VAL A 11 5.93 13.74 -7.00
CA VAL A 11 7.34 14.09 -6.77
C VAL A 11 7.80 14.86 -8.00
N ILE A 12 7.59 16.18 -7.97
CA ILE A 12 8.44 17.11 -8.72
C ILE A 12 9.72 17.21 -7.89
N PHE A 13 10.78 16.54 -8.31
CA PHE A 13 12.12 16.82 -7.78
C PHE A 13 12.90 17.57 -8.85
N SER A 14 13.02 18.87 -8.61
CA SER A 14 14.02 19.74 -9.21
C SER A 14 15.40 19.18 -8.88
N ALA A 15 16.21 18.94 -9.91
CA ALA A 15 17.58 18.50 -9.75
C ALA A 15 18.44 19.64 -9.15
N SER A 16 18.96 19.41 -7.94
CA SER A 16 20.09 20.17 -7.40
C SER A 16 21.16 19.16 -6.98
N LEU A 17 22.20 19.04 -7.81
CA LEU A 17 23.41 18.30 -7.50
C LEU A 17 24.18 19.04 -6.41
N VAL A 18 24.33 18.43 -5.24
CA VAL A 18 25.35 18.82 -4.26
C VAL A 18 26.10 17.55 -3.87
N ALA A 19 27.40 17.52 -4.19
CA ALA A 19 28.31 16.47 -3.78
C ALA A 19 28.50 16.53 -2.25
N VAL A 20 28.30 15.41 -1.56
CA VAL A 20 28.54 15.27 -0.12
C VAL A 20 29.41 14.02 0.10
N PRO A 21 30.42 14.06 1.01
CA PRO A 21 31.39 12.98 1.15
C PRO A 21 30.74 11.70 1.71
N LEU A 22 31.27 10.55 1.28
CA LEU A 22 30.88 9.22 1.75
C LEU A 22 31.22 9.04 3.24
N VAL A 23 30.23 9.28 4.11
CA VAL A 23 30.17 8.65 5.43
C VAL A 23 29.18 7.50 5.31
N SER A 24 29.72 6.29 5.42
CA SER A 24 28.95 5.04 5.45
C SER A 24 28.18 4.95 6.78
N ALA A 25 26.93 5.40 6.77
CA ALA A 25 25.94 4.95 7.73
C ALA A 25 25.14 3.82 7.07
N SER A 26 25.31 2.58 7.53
CA SER A 26 24.40 1.50 7.16
C SER A 26 22.98 1.95 7.52
N PRO A 27 22.05 2.09 6.55
CA PRO A 27 20.68 2.33 6.91
C PRO A 27 20.20 1.05 7.61
N SER A 28 19.93 1.13 8.91
CA SER A 28 19.04 0.17 9.54
C SER A 28 17.78 0.14 8.67
N GLN A 29 17.52 -1.00 8.03
CA GLN A 29 16.29 -1.21 7.28
C GLN A 29 15.15 -1.12 8.29
N GLN A 30 14.61 0.08 8.51
CA GLN A 30 13.29 0.25 9.08
C GLN A 30 12.34 -0.43 8.10
N VAL A 31 11.98 -1.68 8.38
CA VAL A 31 10.88 -2.35 7.72
C VAL A 31 9.67 -1.47 8.03
N ASN A 32 9.24 -0.67 7.05
CA ASN A 32 8.02 0.13 7.17
C ASN A 32 6.86 -0.85 7.38
N GLN A 33 6.48 -1.07 8.63
CA GLN A 33 5.37 -1.93 8.97
C GLN A 33 4.09 -1.29 8.43
N THR A 34 3.22 -2.11 7.83
CA THR A 34 1.90 -1.62 7.41
C THR A 34 1.03 -1.43 8.65
N PRO A 35 0.03 -0.53 8.64
CA PRO A 35 -0.88 -0.38 9.78
C PRO A 35 -1.57 -1.70 10.19
N LEU A 36 -1.82 -2.60 9.24
CA LEU A 36 -2.35 -3.93 9.55
C LEU A 36 -1.35 -4.79 10.32
N GLN A 37 -0.05 -4.71 9.98
CA GLN A 37 1.01 -5.43 10.68
C GLN A 37 1.11 -4.97 12.13
N GLU A 38 1.09 -3.66 12.37
CA GLU A 38 1.12 -3.09 13.73
C GLU A 38 -0.07 -3.58 14.57
N ILE A 39 -1.26 -3.67 13.97
CA ILE A 39 -2.43 -4.24 14.65
C ILE A 39 -2.17 -5.69 15.00
N VAL A 40 -1.75 -6.52 14.04
CA VAL A 40 -1.50 -7.96 14.24
C VAL A 40 -0.48 -8.19 15.35
N ASP A 41 0.63 -7.45 15.33
CA ASP A 41 1.69 -7.54 16.33
C ASP A 41 1.19 -7.19 17.75
N SER A 42 0.14 -6.37 17.86
CA SER A 42 -0.48 -6.00 19.14
C SER A 42 -1.42 -7.06 19.72
N LEU A 43 -1.79 -8.12 18.99
CA LEU A 43 -2.86 -9.05 19.39
C LEU A 43 -2.44 -10.14 20.37
N GLU A 44 -1.18 -10.16 20.84
CA GLU A 44 -0.69 -11.17 21.79
C GLU A 44 -0.99 -12.59 21.29
N LEU A 45 -0.57 -12.87 20.05
CA LEU A 45 -0.88 -14.12 19.34
C LEU A 45 -0.13 -15.31 19.93
N THR A 46 -0.80 -16.48 19.95
CA THR A 46 -0.09 -17.76 20.17
C THR A 46 0.82 -18.08 18.99
N GLU A 47 1.77 -18.99 19.19
CA GLU A 47 2.68 -19.36 18.10
C GLU A 47 1.96 -19.98 16.90
N ASP A 48 0.94 -20.81 17.15
CA ASP A 48 0.11 -21.39 16.09
C ASP A 48 -0.62 -20.30 15.29
N GLN A 49 -1.20 -19.31 15.98
CA GLN A 49 -1.87 -18.18 15.33
C GLN A 49 -0.90 -17.35 14.49
N LYS A 50 0.33 -17.09 14.98
CA LYS A 50 1.35 -16.36 14.22
C LYS A 50 1.73 -17.09 12.94
N ASN A 51 1.95 -18.40 13.02
CA ASN A 51 2.31 -19.21 11.86
C ASN A 51 1.21 -19.18 10.79
N GLU A 52 -0.05 -19.33 11.21
CA GLU A 52 -1.19 -19.29 10.30
C GLU A 52 -1.38 -17.90 9.68
N ILE A 53 -1.32 -16.83 10.49
CA ILE A 53 -1.44 -15.45 10.02
C ILE A 53 -0.29 -15.08 9.08
N SER A 54 0.95 -15.51 9.35
CA SER A 54 2.08 -15.29 8.45
C SER A 54 1.81 -15.88 7.07
N SER A 55 1.26 -17.11 7.01
CA SER A 55 0.92 -17.74 5.73
C SER A 55 -0.12 -16.94 4.92
N PHE A 56 -1.07 -16.28 5.59
CA PHE A 56 -2.03 -15.40 4.93
C PHE A 56 -1.37 -14.12 4.42
N ILE A 57 -0.45 -13.55 5.19
CA ILE A 57 0.31 -12.36 4.80
C ILE A 57 1.20 -12.68 3.60
N ASP A 58 1.90 -13.81 3.61
CA ASP A 58 2.76 -14.24 2.51
C ASP A 58 1.94 -14.44 1.22
N LYS A 59 0.80 -15.14 1.32
CA LYS A 59 -0.12 -15.32 0.18
C LYS A 59 -0.66 -13.98 -0.35
N TYR A 60 -0.94 -13.02 0.54
CA TYR A 60 -1.34 -11.67 0.13
C TYR A 60 -0.20 -10.91 -0.53
N GLN A 61 1.04 -11.08 -0.08
CA GLN A 61 2.21 -10.49 -0.72
C GLN A 61 2.47 -11.09 -2.10
N GLU A 62 2.28 -12.40 -2.28
CA GLU A 62 2.35 -13.07 -3.57
C GLU A 62 1.29 -12.58 -4.57
N SER A 63 0.09 -12.21 -4.09
CA SER A 63 -0.97 -11.68 -4.95
C SER A 63 -0.76 -10.22 -5.35
N ARG A 64 0.17 -9.51 -4.68
CA ARG A 64 0.51 -8.13 -5.06
C ARG A 64 1.23 -8.16 -6.41
N PRO A 65 0.82 -7.31 -7.36
CA PRO A 65 1.63 -7.12 -8.55
C PRO A 65 2.98 -6.56 -8.12
N VAL A 66 4.06 -7.25 -8.50
CA VAL A 66 5.41 -6.68 -8.43
C VAL A 66 5.37 -5.36 -9.18
N ILE A 67 5.82 -4.28 -8.55
CA ILE A 67 5.84 -2.95 -9.17
C ILE A 67 6.89 -3.01 -10.29
N ASP A 68 6.42 -3.19 -11.51
CA ASP A 68 7.20 -3.02 -12.72
C ASP A 68 7.41 -1.52 -12.95
N VAL A 69 8.54 -1.02 -12.45
CA VAL A 69 8.89 0.41 -12.49
C VAL A 69 8.87 0.94 -13.92
N GLU A 70 9.29 0.14 -14.91
CA GLU A 70 9.27 0.56 -16.31
C GLU A 70 7.83 0.77 -16.79
N LYS A 71 6.93 -0.17 -16.51
CA LYS A 71 5.50 -0.01 -16.86
C LYS A 71 4.86 1.19 -16.15
N VAL A 72 5.27 1.49 -14.91
CA VAL A 72 4.79 2.69 -14.21
C VAL A 72 5.28 3.95 -14.92
N ILE A 73 6.54 4.00 -15.32
CA ILE A 73 7.13 5.13 -16.05
C ILE A 73 6.43 5.30 -17.41
N GLU A 74 6.21 4.22 -18.16
CA GLU A 74 5.48 4.22 -19.43
C GLU A 74 4.07 4.78 -19.26
N LEU A 75 3.33 4.33 -18.25
CA LEU A 75 1.99 4.85 -17.95
C LEU A 75 2.03 6.35 -17.63
N LYS A 76 3.04 6.82 -16.90
CA LYS A 76 3.21 8.25 -16.58
C LYS A 76 3.56 9.08 -17.81
N LYS A 77 4.41 8.58 -18.70
CA LYS A 77 4.71 9.22 -19.98
C LYS A 77 3.45 9.33 -20.84
N GLU A 78 2.62 8.29 -20.87
CA GLU A 78 1.38 8.30 -21.62
C GLU A 78 0.37 9.31 -21.04
N GLN A 79 0.24 9.38 -19.70
CA GLN A 79 -0.57 10.41 -19.04
C GLN A 79 -0.10 11.82 -19.41
N LEU A 80 1.22 12.07 -19.36
CA LEU A 80 1.80 13.36 -19.76
C LEU A 80 1.51 13.68 -21.24
N ARG A 81 1.62 12.68 -22.12
CA ARG A 81 1.30 12.83 -23.55
C ARG A 81 -0.15 13.24 -23.74
N LEU A 82 -1.10 12.59 -23.07
CA LEU A 82 -2.53 12.90 -23.19
C LEU A 82 -2.87 14.33 -22.76
N ILE A 83 -2.33 14.80 -21.64
CA ILE A 83 -2.63 16.15 -21.12
C ILE A 83 -1.97 17.28 -21.91
N THR A 84 -0.98 16.97 -22.76
CA THR A 84 -0.26 17.97 -23.58
C THR A 84 -0.80 18.08 -25.01
N GLN A 85 -1.79 17.27 -25.40
CA GLN A 85 -2.46 17.37 -26.70
C GLN A 85 -3.41 18.57 -26.75
N THR A 86 -3.59 19.15 -27.94
CA THR A 86 -4.56 20.25 -28.17
C THR A 86 -6.00 19.82 -27.90
N LYS A 87 -6.32 18.55 -28.14
CA LYS A 87 -7.59 17.92 -27.78
C LYS A 87 -7.30 16.63 -27.03
N LEU A 88 -7.98 16.43 -25.91
CA LEU A 88 -7.86 15.23 -25.10
C LEU A 88 -8.40 14.01 -25.84
N ASP A 89 -7.60 12.95 -25.91
CA ASP A 89 -8.04 11.62 -26.37
C ASP A 89 -8.78 10.92 -25.22
N GLU A 90 -10.08 11.20 -25.10
CA GLU A 90 -10.94 10.64 -24.05
C GLU A 90 -11.02 9.11 -24.07
N PRO A 91 -11.18 8.42 -25.22
CA PRO A 91 -11.15 6.96 -25.25
C PRO A 91 -9.85 6.37 -24.69
N LYS A 92 -8.70 7.00 -24.95
CA LYS A 92 -7.42 6.54 -24.39
C LYS A 92 -7.32 6.79 -22.89
N LEU A 93 -7.83 7.92 -22.41
CA LEU A 93 -7.91 8.22 -20.98
C LEU A 93 -8.81 7.21 -20.25
N GLU A 94 -9.99 6.90 -20.81
CA GLU A 94 -10.93 5.92 -20.26
C GLU A 94 -10.27 4.54 -20.11
N SER A 95 -9.55 4.08 -21.14
CA SER A 95 -8.80 2.81 -21.09
C SER A 95 -7.76 2.78 -19.95
N ILE A 96 -7.08 3.89 -19.68
CA ILE A 96 -6.14 3.99 -18.55
C ILE A 96 -6.88 3.93 -17.22
N ILE A 97 -8.02 4.61 -17.10
CA ILE A 97 -8.85 4.60 -15.90
C ILE A 97 -9.35 3.18 -15.61
N ASP A 98 -9.87 2.48 -16.62
CA ASP A 98 -10.37 1.10 -16.48
C ASP A 98 -9.27 0.14 -15.99
N MET A 99 -8.06 0.28 -16.53
CA MET A 99 -6.91 -0.50 -16.08
C MET A 99 -6.59 -0.26 -14.60
N ILE A 100 -6.62 1.01 -14.16
CA ILE A 100 -6.36 1.38 -12.77
C ILE A 100 -7.46 0.84 -11.86
N GLN A 101 -8.73 1.01 -12.24
CA GLN A 101 -9.89 0.52 -11.48
C GLN A 101 -9.86 -1.00 -11.33
N GLY A 102 -9.52 -1.74 -12.39
CA GLY A 102 -9.38 -3.19 -12.34
C GLY A 102 -8.34 -3.64 -11.33
N LYS A 103 -7.18 -2.97 -11.28
CA LYS A 103 -6.12 -3.25 -10.29
C LYS A 103 -6.56 -2.88 -8.86
N GLN A 104 -7.21 -1.74 -8.68
CA GLN A 104 -7.72 -1.30 -7.38
C GLN A 104 -8.76 -2.28 -6.82
N LYS A 105 -9.67 -2.77 -7.67
CA LYS A 105 -10.68 -3.77 -7.30
C LYS A 105 -10.04 -5.04 -6.75
N GLN A 106 -9.06 -5.60 -7.47
CA GLN A 106 -8.40 -6.82 -7.04
C GLN A 106 -7.65 -6.63 -5.72
N LEU A 107 -6.93 -5.51 -5.59
CA LEU A 107 -6.21 -5.19 -4.37
C LEU A 107 -7.13 -5.09 -3.14
N LEU A 108 -8.26 -4.39 -3.29
CA LEU A 108 -9.23 -4.24 -2.21
C LEU A 108 -9.84 -5.60 -1.82
N MET A 109 -10.17 -6.43 -2.81
CA MET A 109 -10.68 -7.78 -2.54
C MET A 109 -9.69 -8.63 -1.73
N ASP A 110 -8.41 -8.60 -2.11
CA ASP A 110 -7.38 -9.39 -1.44
C ASP A 110 -7.10 -8.86 -0.03
N GLU A 111 -7.10 -7.54 0.16
CA GLU A 111 -6.96 -6.92 1.48
C GLU A 111 -8.13 -7.30 2.41
N MET A 112 -9.36 -7.28 1.91
CA MET A 112 -10.55 -7.66 2.68
C MET A 112 -10.54 -9.15 3.04
N ARG A 113 -10.08 -10.02 2.13
CA ARG A 113 -9.88 -11.45 2.41
C ARG A 113 -8.81 -11.67 3.48
N LEU A 114 -7.67 -10.99 3.38
CA LEU A 114 -6.61 -11.07 4.40
C LEU A 114 -7.15 -10.71 5.79
N LYS A 115 -7.80 -9.54 5.92
CA LYS A 115 -8.40 -9.10 7.18
C LYS A 115 -9.41 -10.10 7.74
N ASN A 116 -10.23 -10.70 6.88
CA ASN A 116 -11.21 -11.71 7.29
C ASN A 116 -10.54 -13.01 7.76
N ASN A 117 -9.53 -13.50 7.04
CA ASN A 117 -8.79 -14.71 7.40
C ASN A 117 -8.10 -14.53 8.75
N ILE A 118 -7.41 -13.39 8.97
CA ILE A 118 -6.81 -13.05 10.27
C ILE A 118 -7.90 -13.09 11.35
N TYR A 119 -9.01 -12.38 11.16
CA TYR A 119 -10.09 -12.31 12.15
C TYR A 119 -10.62 -13.69 12.59
N ASN A 120 -10.68 -14.66 11.68
CA ASN A 120 -11.23 -15.99 11.96
C ASN A 120 -10.29 -16.90 12.78
N VAL A 121 -8.98 -16.60 12.81
CA VAL A 121 -7.98 -17.31 13.63
C VAL A 121 -7.94 -16.81 15.07
N LEU A 122 -8.45 -15.60 15.30
CA LEU A 122 -8.40 -14.93 16.60
C LEU A 122 -9.42 -15.50 17.60
N THR A 123 -9.07 -15.44 18.88
CA THR A 123 -10.01 -15.62 19.99
C THR A 123 -10.97 -14.43 20.10
N GLU A 124 -12.07 -14.56 20.84
CA GLU A 124 -13.06 -13.47 20.99
C GLU A 124 -12.48 -12.18 21.60
N GLY A 125 -11.55 -12.30 22.55
CA GLY A 125 -10.83 -11.15 23.11
C GLY A 125 -9.97 -10.44 22.04
N GLN A 126 -9.20 -11.21 21.29
CA GLN A 126 -8.36 -10.69 20.20
C GLN A 126 -9.19 -10.09 19.06
N LYS A 127 -10.32 -10.71 18.68
CA LYS A 127 -11.28 -10.18 17.70
C LYS A 127 -11.81 -8.80 18.09
N THR A 128 -12.08 -8.61 19.38
CA THR A 128 -12.54 -7.32 19.91
C THR A 128 -11.46 -6.25 19.77
N LYS A 129 -10.22 -6.56 20.15
CA LYS A 129 -9.06 -5.67 19.98
C LYS A 129 -8.82 -5.33 18.51
N PHE A 130 -8.78 -6.34 17.64
CA PHE A 130 -8.61 -6.18 16.20
C PHE A 130 -9.67 -5.26 15.58
N LYS A 131 -10.96 -5.48 15.88
CA LYS A 131 -12.05 -4.62 15.43
C LYS A 131 -11.89 -3.18 15.91
N SER A 132 -11.48 -2.98 17.17
CA SER A 132 -11.26 -1.65 17.72
C SER A 132 -10.14 -0.93 16.99
N SER A 133 -9.00 -1.59 16.79
CA SER A 133 -7.87 -0.98 16.08
C SER A 133 -8.19 -0.66 14.62
N LEU A 134 -8.93 -1.53 13.92
CA LEU A 134 -9.41 -1.24 12.56
C LEU A 134 -10.34 -0.01 12.53
N LYS A 135 -11.21 0.16 13.52
CA LYS A 135 -12.06 1.36 13.64
C LYS A 135 -11.21 2.60 13.85
N SER A 136 -10.21 2.56 14.74
CA SER A 136 -9.32 3.70 14.97
C SER A 136 -8.64 4.15 13.68
N LEU A 137 -8.12 3.21 12.88
CA LEU A 137 -7.53 3.55 11.57
C LEU A 137 -8.53 4.28 10.65
N ILE A 138 -9.80 3.89 10.65
CA ILE A 138 -10.84 4.54 9.83
C ILE A 138 -11.10 5.97 10.31
N PHE A 139 -11.15 6.19 11.63
CA PHE A 139 -11.51 7.49 12.20
C PHE A 139 -10.35 8.49 12.31
N GLU A 140 -9.11 8.02 12.47
CA GLU A 140 -7.90 8.87 12.50
C GLU A 140 -7.45 9.33 11.10
N SER A 141 -8.03 8.76 10.03
CA SER A 141 -7.75 9.12 8.64
C SER A 141 -8.53 10.35 8.13
N ASN A 142 -9.36 10.98 8.97
CA ASN A 142 -10.15 12.20 8.67
C ASN A 142 -9.56 13.43 9.37
#